data_AF-A0AAJ5C7Q5-F1
#
_entry.id   AF-A0AAJ5C7Q5-F1
#
_cell.length_a   1.000
_cell.length_b   1.000
_cell.length_c   1.000
_cell.angle_alpha   90.00
_cell.angle_beta   90.00
_cell.angle_gamma   90.00
#
_symmetry.space_group_name_H-M   'P 1'
#
loop_
_entity.id
_entity.type
_entity.pdbx_description
1 polymer ?
#
loop_
_entity_poly.entity_id
_entity_poly.type
_entity_poly.pdbx_seq_one_letter_code
_entity_poly.pdbx_strand_id
1 'polypeptide(L)'
;MYTGTDCSLCDVMKSEIAKAAQKLPIQLETYNIRDDSLTDVHSWRRKYQYDIPVLHLEDQEIFRHRVSADELVNKLQESQHSHT
;
A
#
# COMPACT_ATOMS: atom_id res chain seq x y z
N MET A 1 -1.26 3.00 -2.13
CA MET A 1 -1.81 1.66 -1.78
C MET A 1 -3.01 1.35 -2.65
N TYR A 2 -3.00 0.22 -3.35
CA TYR A 2 -4.15 -0.27 -4.10
C TYR A 2 -5.12 -1.02 -3.17
N THR A 3 -6.39 -0.67 -3.25
CA THR A 3 -7.46 -1.14 -2.35
C THR A 3 -8.72 -1.52 -3.12
N GLY A 4 -9.70 -2.12 -2.45
CA GLY A 4 -11.04 -2.35 -3.00
C GLY A 4 -12.13 -1.89 -2.03
N THR A 5 -13.36 -1.71 -2.55
CA THR A 5 -14.58 -1.56 -1.75
C THR A 5 -14.78 -2.78 -0.84
N ASP A 6 -15.14 -2.55 0.42
CA ASP A 6 -15.38 -3.58 1.45
C ASP A 6 -14.21 -4.57 1.65
N CYS A 7 -12.99 -4.03 1.80
CA CYS A 7 -11.76 -4.80 1.90
C CYS A 7 -11.21 -4.81 3.35
N SER A 8 -11.53 -5.86 4.11
CA SER A 8 -11.06 -6.00 5.51
C SER A 8 -9.53 -6.05 5.63
N LEU A 9 -8.83 -6.73 4.71
CA LEU A 9 -7.37 -6.75 4.69
C LEU A 9 -6.78 -5.35 4.43
N CYS A 10 -7.47 -4.51 3.66
CA CYS A 10 -7.05 -3.13 3.43
C CYS A 10 -7.13 -2.32 4.73
N ASP A 11 -8.13 -2.54 5.57
CA ASP A 11 -8.26 -1.86 6.85
C ASP A 11 -7.20 -2.33 7.87
N VAL A 12 -6.90 -3.63 7.87
CA VAL A 12 -5.77 -4.17 8.66
C VAL A 12 -4.46 -3.52 8.24
N MET A 13 -4.16 -3.46 6.94
CA MET A 13 -2.94 -2.83 6.44
C MET A 13 -2.88 -1.34 6.74
N LYS A 14 -3.99 -0.59 6.62
CA LYS A 14 -4.06 0.82 7.03
C LYS A 14 -3.73 1.00 8.51
N SER A 15 -4.22 0.11 9.37
CA SER A 15 -3.93 0.15 10.81
C SER A 15 -2.43 -0.03 11.08
N GLU A 16 -1.79 -0.97 10.40
CA GLU A 16 -0.34 -1.19 10.51
C GLU A 16 0.48 -0.01 9.97
N ILE A 17 0.05 0.61 8.86
CA ILE A 17 0.66 1.84 8.34
C ILE A 17 0.52 3.00 9.34
N ALA A 18 -0.65 3.15 9.98
CA ALA A 18 -0.87 4.17 11.00
C ALA A 18 0.02 3.97 12.24
N LYS A 19 0.32 2.71 12.60
CA LYS A 19 1.31 2.39 13.64
C LYS A 19 2.73 2.74 13.21
N ALA A 20 3.11 2.41 11.98
CA ALA A 20 4.41 2.79 11.42
C ALA A 20 4.60 4.31 11.36
N ALA A 21 3.53 5.05 11.04
CA ALA A 21 3.52 6.51 10.95
C ALA A 21 3.85 7.20 12.29
N GLN A 22 3.73 6.50 13.42
CA GLN A 22 4.16 7.00 14.74
C GLN A 22 5.68 6.99 14.92
N LYS A 23 6.40 6.19 14.12
CA LYS A 23 7.86 6.03 14.17
C LYS A 23 8.58 6.78 13.05
N LEU A 24 7.94 6.88 11.89
CA LEU A 24 8.48 7.53 10.69
C LEU A 24 7.36 8.32 9.99
N PRO A 25 7.57 9.55 9.51
CA PRO A 25 6.56 10.25 8.72
C PRO A 25 6.19 9.47 7.46
N ILE A 26 4.90 9.17 7.28
CA ILE A 26 4.37 8.46 6.11
C ILE A 26 3.21 9.24 5.53
N GLN A 27 3.28 9.58 4.25
CA GLN A 27 2.14 10.04 3.47
C GLN A 27 1.54 8.85 2.73
N LEU A 28 0.28 8.53 3.01
CA LEU A 28 -0.41 7.41 2.38
C LEU A 28 -1.47 7.92 1.41
N GLU A 29 -1.33 7.52 0.15
CA GLU A 29 -2.38 7.65 -0.86
C GLU A 29 -3.02 6.29 -1.15
N THR A 30 -4.31 6.30 -1.47
CA THR A 30 -5.07 5.09 -1.78
C THR A 30 -5.72 5.17 -3.15
N TYR A 31 -5.69 4.07 -3.88
CA TYR A 31 -6.34 3.92 -5.18
C TYR A 31 -7.31 2.74 -5.14
N ASN A 32 -8.62 2.99 -5.31
CA ASN A 32 -9.63 1.94 -5.30
C ASN A 32 -9.72 1.28 -6.69
N ILE A 33 -9.22 0.05 -6.81
CA ILE A 33 -9.25 -0.72 -8.08
C ILE A 33 -10.67 -1.18 -8.47
N ARG A 34 -11.68 -0.90 -7.65
CA ARG A 34 -13.10 -1.17 -7.92
C ARG A 34 -13.88 0.10 -8.30
N ASP A 35 -13.24 1.26 -8.33
CA ASP A 35 -13.87 2.52 -8.72
C ASP A 35 -13.83 2.72 -10.23
N ASP A 36 -14.94 2.40 -10.91
CA ASP A 36 -15.07 2.50 -12.37
C ASP A 36 -15.00 3.95 -12.90
N SER A 37 -14.97 4.98 -12.04
CA SER A 37 -14.78 6.37 -12.46
C SER A 37 -13.32 6.77 -12.72
N LEU A 38 -12.34 5.94 -12.31
CA LEU A 38 -10.91 6.25 -12.44
C LEU A 38 -10.33 5.80 -13.79
N THR A 39 -9.51 6.65 -14.40
CA THR A 39 -9.02 6.54 -15.78
C THR A 39 -8.25 5.25 -16.10
N ASP A 40 -7.59 4.62 -15.13
CA ASP A 40 -6.77 3.40 -15.32
C ASP A 40 -7.24 2.20 -14.49
N VAL A 41 -8.47 2.25 -13.96
CA VAL A 41 -8.98 1.24 -13.03
C VAL A 41 -8.94 -0.18 -13.60
N HIS A 42 -9.24 -0.37 -14.89
CA HIS A 42 -9.29 -1.71 -15.48
C HIS A 42 -7.92 -2.40 -15.52
N SER A 43 -6.85 -1.65 -15.72
CA SER A 43 -5.47 -2.17 -15.71
C SER A 43 -5.08 -2.62 -14.30
N TRP A 44 -5.34 -1.77 -13.31
CA TRP A 44 -5.04 -2.09 -11.91
C TRP A 44 -5.94 -3.18 -11.34
N ARG A 45 -7.22 -3.21 -11.73
CA ARG A 45 -8.14 -4.29 -11.38
C ARG A 45 -7.63 -5.62 -11.90
N ARG A 46 -7.28 -5.69 -13.19
CA ARG A 46 -6.73 -6.92 -13.79
C ARG A 46 -5.46 -7.37 -13.06
N LYS A 47 -4.60 -6.44 -12.66
CA LYS A 47 -3.33 -6.74 -11.98
C LYS A 47 -3.51 -7.21 -10.54
N TYR A 48 -4.46 -6.64 -9.79
CA TYR A 48 -4.50 -6.75 -8.33
C TYR A 48 -5.83 -7.24 -7.72
N GLN A 49 -6.86 -7.56 -8.50
CA GLN A 49 -8.18 -7.93 -7.97
C GLN A 49 -8.19 -9.06 -6.94
N TYR A 50 -7.18 -9.94 -6.95
CA TYR A 50 -7.03 -11.04 -6.00
C TYR A 50 -5.93 -10.82 -4.96
N ASP A 51 -5.18 -9.72 -5.07
CA ASP A 51 -3.95 -9.48 -4.30
C ASP A 51 -4.02 -8.25 -3.38
N ILE A 52 -5.14 -7.51 -3.39
CA ILE A 52 -5.30 -6.32 -2.55
C ILE A 52 -5.35 -6.67 -1.06
N PRO A 53 -4.83 -5.80 -0.16
CA PRO A 53 -4.15 -4.54 -0.49
C PRO A 53 -2.73 -4.74 -1.03
N VAL A 54 -2.31 -3.83 -1.91
CA VAL A 54 -0.94 -3.78 -2.45
C VAL A 54 -0.31 -2.43 -2.14
N LEU A 55 0.85 -2.42 -1.49
CA LEU A 55 1.62 -1.20 -1.22
C LEU A 55 2.67 -0.99 -2.27
N HIS A 56 2.67 0.23 -2.81
CA HIS A 56 3.77 0.76 -3.60
C HIS A 56 4.46 1.83 -2.78
N LEU A 57 5.78 1.88 -2.90
CA LEU A 57 6.60 3.03 -2.54
C LEU A 57 7.04 3.65 -3.87
N GLU A 58 6.57 4.87 -4.12
CA GLU A 58 6.67 5.49 -5.44
C GLU A 58 6.04 4.56 -6.50
N ASP A 59 6.79 4.14 -7.52
CA ASP A 59 6.31 3.24 -8.58
C ASP A 59 6.67 1.76 -8.34
N GLN A 60 7.30 1.45 -7.20
CA GLN A 60 7.73 0.09 -6.88
C GLN A 60 6.79 -0.58 -5.89
N GLU A 61 6.28 -1.75 -6.28
CA GLU A 61 5.55 -2.63 -5.37
C GLU A 61 6.48 -3.19 -4.28
N ILE A 62 6.08 -3.03 -3.02
CA ILE A 62 6.87 -3.45 -1.85
C ILE A 62 6.17 -4.48 -0.96
N PHE A 63 4.83 -4.51 -0.91
CA PHE A 63 4.07 -5.49 -0.11
C PHE A 63 2.71 -5.83 -0.74
N ARG A 64 2.21 -7.04 -0.44
CA ARG A 64 0.85 -7.51 -0.75
C ARG A 64 0.21 -8.16 0.47
N HIS A 65 -1.12 -8.08 0.57
CA HIS A 65 -1.98 -8.68 1.59
C HIS A 65 -1.76 -8.21 3.03
N ARG A 66 -0.54 -8.29 3.55
CA ARG A 66 -0.18 -7.98 4.94
C ARG A 66 1.20 -7.35 5.00
N VAL A 67 1.35 -6.47 5.98
CA VAL A 67 2.61 -5.90 6.42
C VAL A 67 2.42 -5.53 7.88
N SER A 68 3.42 -5.75 8.72
CA SER A 68 3.45 -5.20 10.07
C SER A 68 4.06 -3.80 10.09
N ALA A 69 3.76 -3.02 11.12
CA ALA A 69 4.36 -1.69 11.28
C ALA A 69 5.91 -1.72 11.24
N ASP A 70 6.53 -2.73 11.84
CA ASP A 70 7.99 -2.84 11.92
C ASP A 70 8.62 -3.23 10.58
N GLU A 71 8.00 -4.15 9.83
CA GLU A 71 8.44 -4.48 8.47
C GLU A 71 8.39 -3.26 7.55
N LEU A 72 7.34 -2.45 7.66
CA LEU A 72 7.21 -1.24 6.85
C LEU A 72 8.27 -0.20 7.21
N VAL A 73 8.50 0.05 8.51
CA VAL A 73 9.53 1.00 8.96
C VAL A 73 10.91 0.58 8.47
N ASN A 74 11.28 -0.70 8.64
CA ASN A 74 12.57 -1.21 8.18
C ASN A 74 12.72 -1.03 6.67
N LYS A 75 11.69 -1.38 5.89
CA LYS A 75 11.73 -1.25 4.42
C LYS A 75 11.90 0.20 3.96
N LEU A 76 11.21 1.14 4.61
CA LEU A 76 11.32 2.56 4.27
C LEU A 76 12.70 3.12 4.62
N GLN A 77 13.28 2.72 5.75
CA GLN A 77 14.63 3.11 6.13
C GLN A 77 15.68 2.56 5.14
N GLU A 78 15.61 1.29 4.75
CA GLU A 78 16.50 0.70 3.73
C GLU A 78 16.45 1.47 2.39
N SER A 79 15.25 1.90 2.00
CA SER A 79 15.02 2.60 0.74
C SER A 79 15.61 4.01 0.74
N GLN A 80 15.66 4.68 1.90
CA GLN A 80 16.31 5.99 2.06
C GLN A 80 17.85 5.89 1.99
N HIS A 81 18.44 4.78 2.46
CA HIS A 81 19.90 4.60 2.43
C HIS A 81 20.42 4.21 1.04
N SER A 82 19.59 3.63 0.17
CA SER A 82 19.97 3.27 -1.20
C SER A 82 20.07 4.48 -2.16
N HIS A 83 19.64 5.66 -1.71
CA HIS A 83 19.65 6.91 -2.49
C HIS A 83 20.74 7.90 -2.02
N THR A 84 21.71 7.45 -1.21
CA THR A 84 22.91 8.22 -0.80
C THR A 84 24.16 7.55 -1.34
#